data_AF-A0A6P5DGC0-F1
#
_entry.id   AF-A0A6P5DGC0-F1
#
_cell.length_a   1.000
_cell.length_b   1.000
_cell.length_c   1.000
_cell.angle_alpha   90.00
_cell.angle_beta   90.00
_cell.angle_gamma   90.00
#
_symmetry.space_group_name_H-M   'P 1'
#
loop_
_entity.id
_entity.type
_entity.pdbx_description
1 polymer ?
#
loop_
_entity_poly.entity_id
_entity_poly.type
_entity_poly.pdbx_seq_one_letter_code
_entity_poly.pdbx_strand_id
1 'polypeptide(L)'
;MARQHARTLWYDRPKYVFMEFCVEDSTDVHVLIEDHRIVFSCKNPDGVEFYNEIEFYAKVNCKDSQDKRSGRSITCFVRKWKEKVAWPRLTKEDIKLLKKVSTKGPPPAMDDLDDDSDSADATSN
;
A
#
# COMPACT_ATOMS: atom_id res chain seq x y z
N MET A 1 -9.87 -19.76 -16.18
CA MET A 1 -10.25 -18.36 -16.47
C MET A 1 -8.99 -17.51 -16.48
N ALA A 2 -8.94 -16.44 -17.27
CA ALA A 2 -7.76 -15.56 -17.30
C ALA A 2 -7.75 -14.65 -16.06
N ARG A 3 -6.62 -14.60 -15.34
CA ARG A 3 -6.43 -13.71 -14.18
C ARG A 3 -6.15 -12.28 -14.65
N GLN A 4 -6.70 -11.30 -13.94
CA GLN A 4 -6.47 -9.87 -14.22
C GLN A 4 -5.43 -9.29 -13.26
N HIS A 5 -4.75 -8.21 -13.68
CA HIS A 5 -3.93 -7.43 -12.76
C HIS A 5 -4.81 -6.39 -12.07
N ALA A 6 -4.79 -6.37 -10.74
CA ALA A 6 -5.41 -5.30 -9.99
C ALA A 6 -4.67 -3.99 -10.29
N ARG A 7 -5.41 -2.88 -10.35
CA ARG A 7 -4.81 -1.56 -10.41
C ARG A 7 -4.01 -1.34 -9.12
N THR A 8 -2.74 -1.02 -9.26
CA THR A 8 -1.85 -0.78 -8.11
C THR A 8 -1.45 0.68 -8.03
N LEU A 9 -1.76 1.33 -6.92
CA LEU A 9 -1.23 2.65 -6.57
C LEU A 9 -0.04 2.47 -5.62
N TRP A 10 0.94 3.36 -5.69
CA TRP A 10 2.07 3.33 -4.77
C TRP A 10 2.66 4.72 -4.56
N TYR A 11 3.27 4.93 -3.40
CA TYR A 11 4.06 6.13 -3.12
C TYR A 11 5.13 5.89 -2.06
N ASP A 12 6.16 6.71 -2.12
CA ASP A 12 7.36 6.58 -1.32
C ASP A 12 7.28 7.40 -0.02
N ARG A 13 7.78 6.85 1.09
CA ARG A 13 7.98 7.56 2.37
C ARG A 13 9.35 7.20 2.97
N PRO A 14 9.88 7.96 3.94
CA PRO A 14 11.23 7.71 4.47
C PRO A 14 11.45 6.28 5.00
N LYS A 15 10.45 5.68 5.66
CA LYS A 15 10.57 4.33 6.26
C LYS A 15 9.84 3.24 5.48
N TYR A 16 8.80 3.60 4.73
CA TYR A 16 7.90 2.66 4.08
C TYR A 16 7.70 3.00 2.62
N VAL A 17 7.42 1.98 1.82
CA VAL A 17 6.75 2.12 0.53
C VAL A 17 5.30 1.71 0.74
N PHE A 18 4.38 2.60 0.42
CA PHE A 18 2.95 2.32 0.50
C PHE A 18 2.49 1.79 -0.85
N MET A 19 1.73 0.71 -0.84
CA MET A 19 1.13 0.11 -2.02
C MET A 19 -0.34 -0.17 -1.78
N GLU A 20 -1.17 -0.02 -2.79
CA GLU A 20 -2.60 -0.30 -2.70
C GLU A 20 -3.07 -1.06 -3.94
N PHE A 21 -3.68 -2.21 -3.73
CA PHE A 21 -4.40 -2.96 -4.76
C PHE A 21 -5.88 -2.56 -4.73
N CYS A 22 -6.35 -1.87 -5.78
CA CYS A 22 -7.71 -1.37 -5.88
C CYS A 22 -8.66 -2.47 -6.38
N VAL A 23 -9.08 -3.36 -5.49
CA VAL A 23 -10.16 -4.35 -5.73
C VAL A 23 -11.22 -4.14 -4.66
N GLU A 24 -12.42 -3.75 -5.09
CA GLU A 24 -13.57 -3.54 -4.20
C GLU A 24 -14.20 -4.89 -3.81
N ASP A 25 -14.73 -4.94 -2.58
CA ASP A 25 -15.41 -6.10 -1.99
C ASP A 25 -14.64 -7.42 -2.20
N SER A 26 -13.32 -7.35 -2.03
CA SER A 26 -12.42 -8.45 -2.33
C SER A 26 -12.60 -9.61 -1.36
N THR A 27 -12.65 -10.82 -1.91
CA THR A 27 -12.67 -12.10 -1.17
C THR A 27 -11.41 -12.92 -1.51
N ASP A 28 -11.15 -13.98 -0.74
CA ASP A 28 -9.98 -14.87 -0.93
C ASP A 28 -8.64 -14.10 -0.99
N VAL A 29 -8.50 -13.03 -0.20
CA VAL A 29 -7.33 -12.15 -0.24
C VAL A 29 -6.10 -12.85 0.36
N HIS A 30 -5.08 -12.98 -0.47
CA HIS A 30 -3.75 -13.49 -0.11
C HIS A 30 -2.68 -12.47 -0.46
N VAL A 31 -1.84 -12.13 0.52
CA VAL A 31 -0.71 -11.21 0.38
C VAL A 31 0.53 -11.91 0.91
N LEU A 32 1.55 -12.04 0.08
CA LEU A 32 2.86 -12.56 0.46
C LEU A 32 3.91 -11.50 0.18
N ILE A 33 4.56 -11.00 1.23
CA ILE A 33 5.65 -10.04 1.14
C ILE A 33 6.96 -10.79 1.41
N GLU A 34 7.83 -10.82 0.41
CA GLU A 34 9.19 -11.34 0.49
C GLU A 34 10.19 -10.17 0.48
N ASP A 35 11.46 -10.45 0.78
CA ASP A 35 12.52 -9.43 0.84
C ASP A 35 12.70 -8.64 -0.47
N HIS A 36 12.32 -9.21 -1.61
CA HIS A 36 12.51 -8.62 -2.93
C HIS A 36 11.25 -8.61 -3.81
N ARG A 37 10.11 -9.10 -3.31
CA ARG A 37 8.91 -9.27 -4.12
C ARG A 37 7.66 -9.22 -3.25
N ILE A 38 6.56 -8.79 -3.86
CA ILE A 38 5.22 -8.98 -3.31
C ILE A 38 4.36 -9.76 -4.30
N VAL A 39 3.60 -10.71 -3.76
CA VAL A 39 2.59 -11.47 -4.49
C VAL A 39 1.23 -11.18 -3.86
N PHE A 40 0.30 -10.71 -4.66
CA PHE A 40 -1.07 -10.42 -4.28
C PHE A 40 -2.03 -11.25 -5.12
N SER A 41 -3.05 -11.83 -4.49
CA SER A 41 -4.18 -12.41 -5.20
C SER A 41 -5.48 -12.25 -4.43
N CYS A 42 -6.59 -12.12 -5.15
CA CYS A 42 -7.94 -12.11 -4.58
C CYS A 42 -9.00 -12.41 -5.65
N LYS A 43 -10.28 -12.37 -5.26
CA LYS A 43 -11.43 -12.34 -6.17
C LYS A 43 -12.32 -11.15 -5.87
N ASN A 44 -13.00 -10.62 -6.88
CA ASN A 44 -14.09 -9.65 -6.69
C ASN A 44 -15.46 -10.37 -6.61
N PRO A 45 -16.57 -9.65 -6.34
CA PRO A 45 -17.91 -10.24 -6.29
C PRO A 45 -18.38 -10.92 -7.58
N ASP A 46 -17.87 -10.49 -8.74
CA ASP A 46 -18.18 -11.11 -10.04
C ASP A 46 -17.44 -12.44 -10.27
N GLY A 47 -16.59 -12.85 -9.31
CA GLY A 47 -15.76 -14.06 -9.42
C GLY A 47 -14.52 -13.89 -10.27
N VAL A 48 -14.16 -12.66 -10.66
CA VAL A 48 -12.93 -12.36 -11.40
C VAL A 48 -11.74 -12.50 -10.46
N GLU A 49 -10.78 -13.34 -10.84
CA GLU A 49 -9.53 -13.52 -10.12
C GLU A 49 -8.52 -12.41 -10.47
N PHE A 50 -7.93 -11.81 -9.44
CA PHE A 50 -6.84 -10.86 -9.56
C PHE A 50 -5.53 -11.48 -9.08
N TYR A 51 -4.44 -11.20 -9.81
CA TYR A 51 -3.09 -11.62 -9.46
C TYR A 51 -2.08 -10.55 -9.84
N ASN A 52 -1.25 -10.14 -8.88
CA ASN A 52 -0.15 -9.22 -9.11
C ASN A 52 1.12 -9.81 -8.50
N GLU A 53 2.20 -9.76 -9.27
CA GLU A 53 3.53 -10.11 -8.81
C GLU A 53 4.46 -8.96 -9.17
N ILE A 54 5.12 -8.39 -8.16
CA ILE A 54 5.91 -7.17 -8.31
C ILE A 54 7.27 -7.40 -7.63
N GLU A 55 8.34 -7.46 -8.42
CA GLU A 55 9.71 -7.45 -7.90
C GLU A 55 10.11 -6.02 -7.52
N PHE A 56 10.52 -5.83 -6.27
CA PHE A 56 10.84 -4.52 -5.72
C PHE A 56 12.13 -3.91 -6.27
N TYR A 57 12.15 -2.59 -6.37
CA TYR A 57 13.35 -1.80 -6.72
C TYR A 57 14.53 -2.09 -5.80
N ALA A 58 14.28 -2.24 -4.49
CA ALA A 58 15.30 -2.54 -3.49
C ALA A 58 14.77 -3.50 -2.43
N LYS A 59 15.68 -4.05 -1.63
CA LYS A 59 15.35 -4.95 -0.52
C LYS A 59 14.41 -4.28 0.49
N VAL A 60 13.45 -5.05 0.99
CA VAL A 60 12.50 -4.67 2.05
C VAL A 60 12.65 -5.61 3.25
N ASN A 61 12.07 -5.24 4.37
CA ASN A 61 11.96 -6.10 5.55
C ASN A 61 10.55 -6.71 5.57
N CYS A 62 10.44 -7.97 5.11
CA CYS A 62 9.17 -8.69 5.04
C CYS A 62 8.50 -8.86 6.42
N LYS A 63 9.29 -9.08 7.48
CA LYS A 63 8.79 -9.34 8.84
C LYS A 63 8.17 -8.11 9.50
N ASP A 64 8.65 -6.92 9.14
CA ASP A 64 8.13 -5.64 9.62
C ASP A 64 7.15 -4.99 8.63
N SER A 65 6.80 -5.69 7.56
CA SER A 65 5.81 -5.25 6.58
C SER A 65 4.43 -5.81 6.93
N GLN A 66 3.38 -5.07 6.59
CA GLN A 66 2.00 -5.41 6.98
C GLN A 66 1.03 -5.10 5.84
N ASP A 67 -0.10 -5.80 5.77
CA ASP A 67 -1.25 -5.43 4.95
C ASP A 67 -2.46 -5.04 5.81
N LYS A 68 -3.26 -4.11 5.30
CA LYS A 68 -4.56 -3.70 5.85
C LYS A 68 -5.61 -3.82 4.75
N ARG A 69 -6.73 -4.45 5.08
CA ARG A 69 -7.83 -4.70 4.16
C ARG A 69 -8.99 -3.76 4.49
N SER A 70 -9.63 -3.24 3.44
CA SER A 70 -10.85 -2.46 3.51
C SER A 70 -11.82 -2.98 2.44
N GLY A 71 -13.08 -2.54 2.47
CA GLY A 71 -14.05 -2.86 1.41
C GLY A 71 -13.68 -2.25 0.05
N ARG A 72 -12.76 -1.28 0.00
CA ARG A 72 -12.38 -0.58 -1.24
C ARG A 72 -11.04 -1.02 -1.83
N SER A 73 -10.16 -1.59 -1.00
CA SER A 73 -8.78 -1.89 -1.41
C SER A 73 -8.02 -2.72 -0.37
N ILE A 74 -6.86 -3.20 -0.79
CA ILE A 74 -5.87 -3.83 0.08
C ILE A 74 -4.62 -2.95 0.09
N THR A 75 -4.30 -2.35 1.24
CA THR A 75 -3.13 -1.48 1.43
C THR A 75 -1.99 -2.28 2.05
N CYS A 76 -0.81 -2.28 1.43
CA CYS A 76 0.41 -2.88 1.95
C CYS A 76 1.39 -1.79 2.40
N PHE A 77 1.88 -1.92 3.63
CA PHE A 77 2.90 -1.08 4.26
C PHE A 77 4.22 -1.84 4.20
N VAL A 78 5.01 -1.59 3.15
CA VAL A 78 6.25 -2.32 2.90
C VAL A 78 7.41 -1.60 3.57
N ARG A 79 7.98 -2.19 4.64
CA ARG A 79 9.09 -1.60 5.39
C ARG A 79 10.36 -1.64 4.58
N LYS A 80 10.99 -0.49 4.32
CA LYS A 80 12.27 -0.44 3.62
C LYS A 80 13.37 -1.09 4.47
N TRP A 81 14.27 -1.82 3.82
CA TRP A 81 15.47 -2.32 4.50
C TRP A 81 16.40 -1.18 4.91
N LYS A 82 16.57 -0.17 4.05
CA LYS A 82 17.33 1.06 4.33
C LYS A 82 16.41 2.27 4.30
N GLU A 83 16.24 2.91 5.45
CA GLU A 83 15.42 4.11 5.60
C GLU A 83 16.05 5.33 4.89
N LYS A 84 15.22 6.34 4.58
CA LYS A 84 15.60 7.60 3.92
C LYS A 84 16.22 7.44 2.53
N VAL A 85 16.09 6.26 1.91
CA VAL A 85 16.47 6.02 0.51
C VAL A 85 15.26 6.25 -0.37
N ALA A 86 15.35 7.17 -1.33
CA ALA A 86 14.29 7.43 -2.29
C ALA A 86 14.09 6.23 -3.23
N TRP A 87 12.84 5.87 -3.49
CA TRP A 87 12.49 4.87 -4.51
C TRP A 87 12.03 5.59 -5.78
N PRO A 88 12.90 5.72 -6.82
CA PRO A 88 12.53 6.41 -8.06
C PRO A 88 11.46 5.67 -8.85
N ARG A 89 11.35 4.35 -8.64
CA ARG A 89 10.37 3.46 -9.23
C ARG A 89 10.04 2.35 -8.22
N LEU A 90 8.92 1.68 -8.43
CA LEU A 90 8.49 0.57 -7.58
C LEU A 90 9.29 -0.71 -7.88
N THR A 91 9.63 -0.94 -9.15
CA THR A 91 10.19 -2.18 -9.64
C THR A 91 11.69 -2.10 -9.93
N LYS A 92 12.37 -3.25 -9.84
CA LYS A 92 13.80 -3.36 -10.15
C LYS A 92 14.09 -2.99 -11.59
N GLU A 93 13.36 -3.61 -12.51
CA GLU A 93 13.43 -3.32 -13.93
C GLU A 93 12.72 -2.02 -14.27
N ASP A 94 13.31 -1.27 -15.20
CA ASP A 94 12.76 -0.01 -15.69
C ASP A 94 11.65 -0.35 -16.69
N ILE A 95 10.40 -0.36 -16.22
CA ILE A 95 9.26 -0.76 -17.03
C ILE A 95 8.92 0.36 -18.01
N LYS A 96 9.69 0.48 -19.11
CA LYS A 96 9.31 1.23 -20.32
C LYS A 96 8.00 0.71 -20.95
N LEU A 97 7.41 -0.36 -20.42
CA LEU A 97 6.27 -1.09 -20.97
C LEU A 97 4.92 -0.87 -20.24
N LEU A 98 4.84 -0.07 -19.17
CA LEU A 98 3.59 0.17 -18.44
C LEU A 98 3.12 1.62 -18.60
N LYS A 99 2.81 2.03 -19.84
CA LYS A 99 1.94 3.20 -20.10
C LYS A 99 0.51 2.87 -19.65
N LYS A 100 0.28 2.74 -18.33
CA LYS A 100 -1.04 2.72 -17.69
C LYS A 100 -0.97 2.88 -16.16
N VAL A 101 0.09 3.48 -15.60
CA VAL A 101 0.06 3.94 -14.20
C VAL A 101 -0.46 5.37 -14.19
N SER A 102 -1.72 5.53 -13.78
CA SER A 102 -2.38 6.83 -13.67
C SER A 102 -1.61 7.69 -12.67
N THR A 103 -1.42 8.95 -13.05
CA THR A 103 -0.71 10.00 -12.34
C THR A 103 -1.04 10.06 -10.86
N LYS A 104 0.02 10.18 -10.04
CA LYS A 104 -0.05 10.48 -8.60
C LYS A 104 -1.00 11.65 -8.37
N GLY A 105 -2.18 11.38 -7.80
CA GLY A 105 -3.01 12.43 -7.23
C GLY A 105 -2.29 13.09 -6.06
N PRO A 106 -2.60 14.36 -5.74
CA PRO A 106 -2.07 14.99 -4.54
C PRO A 106 -2.46 14.15 -3.31
N PRO A 107 -1.56 13.99 -2.32
CA PRO A 107 -1.90 13.31 -1.08
C PRO A 107 -3.11 14.01 -0.43
N PRO A 108 -4.04 13.26 0.19
CA PRO A 108 -5.13 13.87 0.94
C PRO A 108 -4.55 14.77 2.03
N ALA A 109 -5.13 15.96 2.21
CA ALA A 109 -4.87 16.77 3.39
C ALA A 109 -5.32 15.95 4.61
N MET A 110 -4.41 15.69 5.54
CA MET A 110 -4.82 15.26 6.89
C MET A 110 -5.41 16.50 7.55
N ASP A 111 -6.72 16.51 7.77
CA ASP A 111 -7.32 17.38 8.77
C ASP A 111 -6.68 17.00 10.11
N ASP A 112 -6.00 17.95 10.74
CA ASP A 112 -5.47 17.81 12.08
C ASP A 112 -6.66 17.56 13.02
N LEU A 113 -6.74 16.35 13.58
CA LEU A 113 -7.59 16.08 14.72
C LEU A 113 -6.99 16.84 15.91
N ASP A 114 -7.52 18.01 16.19
CA ASP A 114 -7.25 18.75 17.42
C ASP A 114 -7.61 17.86 18.62
N ASP A 115 -6.60 17.58 19.42
CA ASP A 115 -6.63 16.84 20.66
C ASP A 115 -7.28 17.72 21.74
N ASP A 116 -8.59 17.62 21.92
CA ASP A 116 -9.30 18.17 23.08
C ASP A 116 -8.89 17.37 24.34
N SER A 117 -7.69 17.65 24.83
CA SER A 117 -7.24 17.18 26.14
C SER A 117 -7.65 18.20 27.21
N ASP A 118 -8.74 17.86 27.89
CA ASP A 118 -9.32 18.49 29.07
C ASP A 118 -8.30 18.65 30.22
N SER A 119 -8.36 19.79 30.91
CA SER A 119 -7.75 19.93 32.24
C SER A 119 -8.65 20.81 33.11
N ALA A 120 -9.37 20.15 34.02
CA ALA A 120 -9.97 20.77 35.19
C ALA A 120 -8.92 21.42 36.09
N ASP A 121 -9.27 22.54 36.73
CA ASP A 121 -8.96 22.73 38.15
C ASP A 121 -9.99 23.67 38.81
N ALA A 122 -10.33 23.33 40.04
CA ALA A 122 -11.29 24.00 40.90
C ALA A 122 -10.58 25.05 41.76
N THR A 123 -11.17 26.22 41.97
CA THR A 123 -10.95 26.95 43.22
C THR A 123 -12.18 27.76 43.61
N SER A 124 -12.58 27.48 44.85
CA SER A 124 -13.56 28.16 45.69
C SER A 124 -13.20 29.63 45.92
N ASN A 125 -14.18 30.55 45.75
CA ASN A 125 -14.56 31.56 46.76
C ASN A 125 -15.78 32.38 46.31
#